data_AF-A0A920W3B5-F1
#
_entry.id   AF-A0A920W3B5-F1
#
_cell.length_a   1.000
_cell.length_b   1.000
_cell.length_c   1.000
_cell.angle_alpha   90.00
_cell.angle_beta   90.00
_cell.angle_gamma   90.00
#
_symmetry.space_group_name_H-M   'P 1'
#
loop_
_entity.id
_entity.type
_entity.pdbx_description
1 polymer ?
#
loop_
_entity_poly.entity_id
_entity_poly.type
_entity_poly.pdbx_seq_one_letter_code
_entity_poly.pdbx_strand_id
1 'polypeptide(L)' 'MALVFCRVGATLILLKQFQPKTILASIATHKATFLPLVPTIYSFLVDLYERGSYDISSLHTCISGGAALPEAL' A
#
# COMPACT_ATOMS: atom_id res chain seq x y z
N MET A 1 -1.01 -12.47 -7.39
CA MET A 1 -1.71 -12.07 -6.14
C MET A 1 -3.19 -11.76 -6.31
N ALA A 2 -3.65 -11.10 -7.37
CA ALA A 2 -5.07 -10.72 -7.54
C ALA A 2 -6.08 -11.89 -7.42
N LEU A 3 -5.75 -13.09 -7.92
CA LEU A 3 -6.60 -14.28 -7.82
C LEU A 3 -6.79 -14.78 -6.38
N VAL A 4 -5.80 -14.57 -5.49
CA VAL A 4 -5.89 -15.00 -4.08
C VAL A 4 -6.89 -14.12 -3.34
N PHE A 5 -6.83 -12.81 -3.54
CA PHE A 5 -7.78 -11.85 -2.96
C PHE A 5 -9.21 -12.09 -3.46
N CYS A 6 -9.37 -12.42 -4.75
CA CYS A 6 -10.68 -12.75 -5.30
C CYS A 6 -11.26 -14.03 -4.68
N ARG A 7 -10.45 -15.07 -4.44
CA ARG A 7 -10.92 -16.33 -3.79
C ARG A 7 -11.41 -16.13 -2.36
N VAL A 8 -10.84 -15.19 -1.63
CA VAL A 8 -11.25 -14.90 -0.23
C VAL A 8 -12.37 -13.86 -0.14
N GLY A 9 -12.91 -13.41 -1.28
CA GLY A 9 -13.97 -12.38 -1.31
C GLY A 9 -13.47 -10.99 -0.91
N ALA A 10 -12.17 -10.72 -1.04
CA ALA A 10 -11.61 -9.41 -0.72
C ALA A 10 -11.93 -8.38 -1.81
N THR A 11 -12.00 -7.11 -1.41
CA THR A 11 -12.17 -5.98 -2.33
C THR A 11 -10.83 -5.61 -2.95
N LEU A 12 -10.74 -5.66 -4.29
CA LEU A 12 -9.55 -5.28 -5.01
C LEU A 12 -9.61 -3.80 -5.40
N ILE A 13 -8.76 -2.97 -4.78
CA ILE A 13 -8.64 -1.55 -5.12
C ILE A 13 -7.58 -1.43 -6.21
N LEU A 14 -8.01 -1.09 -7.43
CA LEU A 14 -7.13 -0.96 -8.59
C LEU A 14 -6.88 0.53 -8.89
N LEU A 15 -5.62 0.92 -8.86
CA LEU A 15 -5.20 2.27 -9.24
C LEU A 15 -4.64 2.25 -10.66
N LYS A 16 -5.13 3.17 -11.49
CA LYS A 16 -4.79 3.26 -12.92
C LYS A 16 -3.33 3.66 -13.16
N GLN A 17 -2.77 4.45 -12.26
CA GLN A 17 -1.38 4.88 -12.25
C GLN A 17 -0.85 4.88 -10.83
N PHE A 18 0.45 4.61 -10.71
CA PHE A 18 1.15 4.68 -9.44
C PHE A 18 1.34 6.15 -9.02
N GLN A 19 0.64 6.56 -7.96
CA GLN A 19 0.81 7.86 -7.32
C GLN A 19 0.77 7.67 -5.79
N PRO A 20 1.86 7.97 -5.05
CA PRO A 20 1.94 7.73 -3.60
C PRO A 20 0.83 8.43 -2.81
N LYS A 21 0.49 9.67 -3.18
CA LYS A 21 -0.60 10.44 -2.57
C LYS A 21 -1.96 9.75 -2.74
N THR A 22 -2.22 9.26 -3.95
CA THR A 22 -3.47 8.57 -4.28
C THR A 22 -3.56 7.24 -3.54
N ILE A 23 -2.45 6.53 -3.34
CA ILE A 23 -2.41 5.29 -2.54
C ILE A 23 -2.81 5.58 -1.10
N LEU A 24 -2.19 6.56 -0.44
CA LEU A 24 -2.53 6.92 0.95
C LEU A 24 -3.98 7.41 1.07
N ALA A 25 -4.45 8.21 0.12
CA ALA A 25 -5.85 8.65 0.08
C ALA A 25 -6.82 7.47 -0.11
N SER A 26 -6.50 6.51 -0.98
CA SER A 26 -7.31 5.30 -1.19
C SER A 26 -7.30 4.38 0.02
N ILE A 27 -6.18 4.27 0.74
CA ILE A 27 -6.10 3.54 2.01
C ILE A 27 -7.08 4.16 3.03
N ALA A 28 -7.05 5.48 3.20
CA ALA A 28 -7.95 6.18 4.12
C ALA A 28 -9.43 6.05 3.69
N THR A 29 -9.71 6.19 2.39
CA THR A 29 -11.09 6.18 1.85
C THR A 29 -11.72 4.80 1.90
N HIS A 30 -10.98 3.77 1.50
CA HIS A 30 -11.48 2.40 1.38
C HIS A 30 -11.12 1.51 2.58
N LYS A 31 -10.40 2.06 3.56
CA LYS A 31 -9.90 1.34 4.73
C LYS A 31 -9.13 0.06 4.35
N ALA A 32 -8.16 0.22 3.45
CA ALA A 32 -7.41 -0.90 2.90
C ALA A 32 -6.59 -1.60 4.00
N THR A 33 -6.74 -2.92 4.13
CA THR A 33 -6.08 -3.73 5.17
C THR A 33 -4.79 -4.41 4.68
N PHE A 34 -4.70 -4.66 3.37
CA PHE A 34 -3.56 -5.31 2.72
C PHE A 34 -2.94 -4.40 1.65
N LEU A 35 -1.63 -4.23 1.73
CA LEU A 35 -0.86 -3.40 0.80
C LEU A 35 0.30 -4.19 0.19
N PRO A 36 0.13 -4.77 -1.01
CA PRO A 36 1.23 -5.42 -1.72
C PRO A 36 1.94 -4.41 -2.64
N LEU A 37 3.18 -4.04 -2.33
CA LEU A 37 3.97 -3.07 -3.09
C LEU A 37 5.43 -3.51 -3.25
N VAL A 38 6.19 -2.83 -4.11
CA VAL A 38 7.64 -3.07 -4.24
C VAL A 38 8.42 -2.17 -3.27
N PRO A 39 9.65 -2.54 -2.85
CA PRO A 39 10.44 -1.79 -1.86
C PRO A 39 10.59 -0.30 -2.17
N THR A 40 10.85 0.06 -3.43
CA THR A 40 11.04 1.45 -3.86
C THR A 40 9.82 2.31 -3.58
N ILE A 41 8.62 1.74 -3.73
CA ILE A 41 7.37 2.43 -3.46
C ILE A 41 7.18 2.65 -1.96
N TYR A 42 7.58 1.69 -1.13
CA TYR A 42 7.51 1.82 0.32
C TYR A 42 8.34 3.01 0.82
N SER A 43 9.58 3.19 0.33
CA SER A 43 10.40 4.35 0.70
C SER A 43 9.71 5.67 0.37
N PHE A 44 9.08 5.79 -0.80
CA PHE A 44 8.31 6.99 -1.17
C PHE A 44 7.07 7.20 -0.30
N LEU A 45 6.39 6.12 0.10
CA LEU A 45 5.22 6.20 0.98
C LEU A 45 5.61 6.64 2.39
N VAL A 46 6.72 6.15 2.92
CA VAL A 46 7.24 6.55 4.23
C VAL A 46 7.63 8.03 4.24
N ASP A 47 8.42 8.49 3.27
CA ASP A 47 8.78 9.92 3.16
C ASP A 47 7.53 10.81 3.00
N LEU A 48 6.53 10.37 2.24
CA LEU A 48 5.28 11.12 2.08
C LEU A 48 4.44 11.11 3.37
N TYR A 49 4.42 10.00 4.10
CA TYR A 49 3.73 9.87 5.38
C TYR A 49 4.35 10.77 6.44
N GLU A 50 5.69 10.84 6.53
CA GLU A 50 6.39 11.75 7.44
C GLU A 50 6.09 13.23 7.15
N ARG A 51 5.88 13.57 5.87
CA ARG A 51 5.58 14.94 5.43
C ARG A 51 4.10 15.32 5.50
N GLY A 52 3.21 14.37 5.78
CA GLY A 52 1.76 14.55 5.70
C GLY A 52 1.01 14.02 6.92
N SER A 53 -0.30 14.22 6.95
CA SER A 53 -1.20 13.57 7.92
C SER A 53 -2.20 12.74 7.15
N TYR A 54 -1.91 11.44 7.01
CA TYR A 54 -2.78 10.47 6.34
C TYR A 54 -3.29 9.46 7.37
N ASP A 55 -4.59 9.13 7.33
CA ASP A 55 -5.14 8.08 8.19
C ASP A 55 -4.85 6.70 7.59
N ILE A 56 -3.88 6.00 8.17
CA ILE A 56 -3.47 4.63 7.81
C ILE A 56 -3.86 3.61 8.89
N SER A 57 -4.74 3.97 9.83
CA SER A 57 -5.10 3.12 10.98
C SER A 57 -5.77 1.80 10.60
N SER A 58 -6.28 1.70 9.37
CA SER A 58 -6.90 0.50 8.81
C SER A 58 -5.90 -0.50 8.22
N LEU A 59 -4.65 -0.07 8.00
CA LEU A 59 -3.60 -0.88 7.39
C LEU A 59 -3.10 -1.92 8.39
N HIS A 60 -3.24 -3.21 8.06
CA HIS A 60 -2.84 -4.30 8.96
C HIS A 60 -1.61 -5.05 8.45
N THR A 61 -1.48 -5.19 7.13
CA THR A 61 -0.41 -5.99 6.52
C THR A 61 0.20 -5.29 5.32
N CYS A 62 1.50 -5.03 5.42
CA CYS A 62 2.36 -4.55 4.34
C CYS A 62 3.16 -5.74 3.79
N ILE A 63 3.01 -6.03 2.51
CA ILE A 63 3.80 -7.05 1.83
C ILE A 63 4.71 -6.35 0.82
N SER A 64 6.00 -6.67 0.87
CA SER A 64 6.97 -6.24 -0.12
C SER A 64 7.46 -7.43 -0.94
N GLY A 65 7.60 -7.24 -2.25
CA GLY A 65 8.06 -8.30 -3.15
C GLY A 65 8.57 -7.75 -4.49
N GLY A 66 9.24 -8.59 -5.27
CA GLY A 66 9.75 -8.23 -6.61
C GLY A 66 11.13 -7.55 -6.62
N ALA A 67 11.63 -7.08 -5.49
CA ALA A 67 13.01 -6.62 -5.31
C ALA A 67 13.46 -6.80 -3.85
N ALA A 68 14.76 -6.68 -3.59
CA ALA A 68 15.31 -6.72 -2.24
C ALA A 68 14.77 -5.54 -1.42
N LEU A 69 14.22 -5.83 -0.24
CA LEU A 69 13.84 -4.79 0.71
C LEU A 69 15.13 -4.28 1.40
N PRO A 70 15.41 -2.97 1.42
CA PRO A 70 16.50 -2.44 2.23
C PRO A 70 16.24 -2.71 3.71
N GLU A 71 17.30 -3.04 4.46
CA GLU A 71 17.21 -3.42 5.89
C GLU A 71 16.81 -2.24 6.79
N ALA A 72 17.04 -1.00 6.31
CA ALA A 72 16.62 0.23 6.96
C ALA A 72 15.52 0.90 6.11
N LEU A 73 14.29 0.87 6.62
CA LEU A 73 13.15 1.63 6.11
C LEU A 73 12.44 2.33 7.27
#